data_AF-A0A1H7SJ56-F1
#
_entry.id   AF-A0A1H7SJ56-F1
#
_cell.length_a   1.000
_cell.length_b   1.000
_cell.length_c   1.000
_cell.angle_alpha   90.00
_cell.angle_beta   90.00
_cell.angle_gamma   90.00
#
_symmetry.space_group_name_H-M   'P 1'
#
loop_
_entity.id
_entity.type
_entity.pdbx_description
1 polymer ?
#
loop_
_entity_poly.entity_id
_entity_poly.type
_entity_poly.pdbx_seq_one_letter_code
_entity_poly.pdbx_strand_id
1 'polypeptide(L)'
;MECTRCGACCVAPDIAALDKPLGMRCPHLSEENLCTVYDRRPSVCRSYQADEVCRLIEAPTLDERVQKYLELFELGAEAATLRQKGCTSMRQARGAL
;
A
#
# COMPACT_ATOMS: atom_id res chain seq x y z
N MET A 1 11.08 -1.98 -15.50
CA MET A 1 9.87 -2.67 -15.99
C MET A 1 8.72 -1.68 -16.01
N GLU A 2 7.65 -1.94 -16.76
CA GLU A 2 6.52 -1.02 -16.84
C GLU A 2 5.54 -1.21 -15.67
N CYS A 3 5.01 -0.10 -15.16
CA CYS A 3 4.00 -0.13 -14.11
C CYS A 3 2.65 -0.60 -14.68
N THR A 4 2.09 -1.66 -14.10
CA THR A 4 0.80 -2.23 -14.50
C THR A 4 -0.41 -1.50 -13.92
N ARG A 5 -0.19 -0.39 -13.20
CA ARG A 5 -1.24 0.40 -12.51
C ARG A 5 -2.11 -0.46 -11.56
N CYS A 6 -1.51 -1.49 -10.97
CA CYS A 6 -2.24 -2.48 -10.16
C CYS A 6 -2.72 -1.97 -8.78
N GLY A 7 -2.24 -0.81 -8.31
CA GLY A 7 -2.64 -0.23 -7.02
C GLY A 7 -1.92 -0.81 -5.78
N ALA A 8 -1.11 -1.86 -5.92
CA ALA A 8 -0.46 -2.52 -4.77
C ALA A 8 0.41 -1.56 -3.93
N CYS A 9 1.20 -0.70 -4.58
CA CYS A 9 2.02 0.32 -3.90
C CYS A 9 1.20 1.39 -3.15
N CYS A 10 -0.11 1.49 -3.43
CA CYS A 10 -1.02 2.39 -2.73
C CYS A 10 -1.74 1.73 -1.55
N VAL A 11 -1.66 0.41 -1.39
CA VAL A 11 -2.34 -0.32 -0.31
C VAL A 11 -1.36 -1.02 0.62
N ALA A 12 -0.39 -1.74 0.07
CA ALA A 12 0.45 -2.64 0.84
C ALA A 12 1.44 -1.94 1.80
N PRO A 13 2.36 -1.06 1.34
CA PRO A 13 3.31 -0.39 2.23
C PRO A 13 2.63 0.68 3.09
N ASP A 14 3.15 1.01 4.26
CA ASP A 14 2.81 2.26 4.93
C ASP A 14 3.37 3.47 4.15
N ILE A 15 2.73 4.63 4.27
CA ILE A 15 3.17 5.87 3.61
C ILE A 15 3.06 7.02 4.60
N ALA A 16 4.18 7.33 5.27
CA ALA A 16 4.24 8.38 6.29
C ALA A 16 3.74 9.74 5.78
N ALA A 17 4.07 10.12 4.54
CA ALA A 17 3.64 11.38 3.94
C ALA A 17 2.11 11.50 3.74
N LEU A 18 1.39 10.38 3.82
CA LEU A 18 -0.07 10.31 3.72
C LEU A 18 -0.73 9.89 5.05
N ASP A 19 0.04 9.80 6.14
CA ASP A 19 -0.40 9.22 7.42
C ASP A 19 -1.07 7.84 7.23
N LYS A 20 -0.64 7.06 6.22
CA LYS A 20 -1.30 5.82 5.81
C LYS A 20 -0.64 4.60 6.46
N PRO A 21 -1.36 3.80 7.28
CA PRO A 21 -0.83 2.57 7.84
C PRO A 21 -0.50 1.50 6.81
N LEU A 22 0.34 0.56 7.24
CA LEU A 22 0.64 -0.69 6.54
C LEU A 22 -0.65 -1.47 6.25
N GLY A 23 -0.77 -2.01 5.04
CA GLY A 23 -1.91 -2.85 4.64
C GLY A 23 -3.27 -2.13 4.54
N MET A 24 -3.30 -0.81 4.72
CA MET A 24 -4.50 0.02 4.61
C MET A 24 -4.57 0.73 3.26
N ARG A 25 -5.77 0.80 2.69
CA ARG A 25 -6.01 1.44 1.39
C ARG A 25 -5.74 2.95 1.46
N CYS A 26 -4.97 3.48 0.51
CA CYS A 26 -4.79 4.92 0.37
C CYS A 26 -6.14 5.61 0.10
N PRO A 27 -6.49 6.71 0.80
CA PRO A 27 -7.75 7.41 0.60
C PRO A 27 -7.89 8.05 -0.79
N HIS A 28 -6.79 8.17 -1.54
CA HIS A 28 -6.77 8.71 -2.89
C HIS A 28 -6.76 7.65 -4.00
N LEU A 29 -6.87 6.36 -3.66
CA LEU A 29 -6.90 5.27 -4.63
C LEU A 29 -8.35 4.99 -5.07
N SER A 30 -8.68 5.33 -6.32
CA SER A 30 -10.01 5.04 -6.91
C SER A 30 -10.25 3.54 -7.09
N GLU A 31 -11.46 3.16 -7.47
CA GLU A 31 -11.83 1.77 -7.75
C GLU A 31 -11.05 1.20 -8.95
N GLU A 32 -10.67 2.05 -9.90
CA GLU A 32 -9.85 1.70 -11.08
C GLU A 32 -8.34 1.66 -10.77
N ASN A 33 -7.95 1.71 -9.49
CA ASN A 33 -6.56 1.75 -9.03
C ASN A 33 -5.75 2.97 -9.53
N LEU A 34 -6.44 4.06 -9.83
CA LEU A 34 -5.83 5.33 -10.22
C LEU A 34 -5.85 6.31 -9.05
N CYS A 35 -4.87 7.23 -9.02
CA CYS A 35 -4.80 8.22 -7.96
C CYS A 35 -5.67 9.43 -8.30
N THR A 36 -6.64 9.74 -7.44
CA THR A 36 -7.58 10.85 -7.61
C THR A 36 -6.95 12.24 -7.39
N VAL A 37 -5.72 12.28 -6.86
CA VAL A 37 -4.96 13.52 -6.62
C VAL A 37 -3.57 13.47 -7.27
N TYR A 38 -3.48 12.92 -8.49
CA TYR A 38 -2.21 12.66 -9.18
C TYR A 38 -1.22 13.84 -9.16
N ASP A 39 -1.71 15.07 -9.41
CA ASP A 39 -0.90 16.29 -9.42
C ASP A 39 -0.47 16.77 -8.04
N ARG A 40 -1.03 16.22 -6.96
CA ARG A 40 -0.68 16.51 -5.57
C ARG A 40 0.01 15.35 -4.86
N ARG A 41 0.45 14.33 -5.60
CA ARG A 41 1.20 13.21 -5.03
C ARG A 41 2.43 13.70 -4.27
N PRO A 42 2.67 13.21 -3.03
CA PRO A 42 3.90 13.50 -2.30
C PRO A 42 5.10 12.91 -3.03
N SER A 43 6.31 13.40 -2.69
CA SER A 43 7.56 13.00 -3.34
C SER A 43 7.74 11.48 -3.40
N VAL A 44 7.49 10.76 -2.31
CA VAL A 44 7.60 9.29 -2.26
C VAL A 44 6.73 8.60 -3.31
N CYS A 45 5.51 9.07 -3.54
CA CYS A 45 4.62 8.50 -4.56
C CYS A 45 5.05 8.86 -6.00
N ARG A 46 5.69 10.01 -6.19
CA ARG A 46 6.21 10.46 -7.51
C ARG A 46 7.51 9.76 -7.87
N SER A 47 8.34 9.49 -6.88
CA SER A 47 9.65 8.84 -7.04
C SER A 47 9.53 7.32 -7.14
N TYR A 48 8.37 6.73 -6.80
CA TYR A 48 8.16 5.30 -6.93
C TYR A 48 8.26 4.85 -8.39
N GLN A 49 9.14 3.88 -8.65
CA GLN A 49 9.31 3.24 -9.95
C GLN A 49 9.05 1.75 -9.81
N ALA A 50 8.40 1.15 -10.81
CA ALA A 50 8.15 -0.28 -10.81
C ALA A 50 9.48 -1.05 -10.93
N ASP A 51 9.70 -1.94 -9.99
CA ASP A 51 10.92 -2.74 -9.82
C ASP A 51 10.59 -4.23 -9.64
N GLU A 52 11.59 -5.04 -9.30
CA GLU A 52 11.45 -6.49 -9.14
C GLU A 52 10.34 -6.90 -8.16
N VAL A 53 10.07 -6.11 -7.12
CA VAL A 53 8.99 -6.39 -6.18
C VAL A 53 7.65 -6.47 -6.91
N CYS A 54 7.41 -5.57 -7.87
CA CYS A 54 6.17 -5.58 -8.67
C CYS A 54 5.96 -6.88 -9.46
N ARG A 55 7.04 -7.56 -9.87
CA ARG A 55 6.99 -8.86 -10.55
C ARG A 55 6.71 -9.98 -9.55
N LEU A 56 7.42 -9.98 -8.42
CA LEU A 56 7.28 -11.02 -7.40
C LEU A 56 5.86 -11.09 -6.82
N ILE A 57 5.21 -9.92 -6.68
CA ILE A 57 3.85 -9.84 -6.15
C ILE A 57 2.76 -9.98 -7.22
N GLU A 58 3.09 -10.25 -8.48
CA GLU A 58 2.10 -10.29 -9.56
C GLU A 58 0.99 -11.31 -9.28
N ALA A 59 -0.27 -10.85 -9.36
CA ALA A 59 -1.46 -11.66 -9.15
C ALA A 59 -2.68 -11.05 -9.89
N PRO A 60 -3.75 -11.84 -10.10
CA PRO A 60 -4.98 -11.39 -10.77
C PRO A 60 -5.69 -10.21 -10.09
N THR A 61 -5.69 -10.15 -8.76
CA THR A 61 -6.41 -9.10 -8.00
C THR A 61 -5.46 -8.21 -7.20
N LEU A 62 -5.93 -7.01 -6.86
CA LEU A 62 -5.20 -6.10 -5.97
C LEU A 62 -4.98 -6.74 -4.59
N ASP A 63 -6.00 -7.38 -4.02
CA ASP A 63 -5.89 -7.97 -2.69
C ASP A 63 -4.85 -9.10 -2.64
N GLU A 64 -4.79 -9.96 -3.66
CA GLU A 64 -3.74 -10.98 -3.76
C GLU A 64 -2.34 -10.36 -3.91
N ARG A 65 -2.19 -9.26 -4.68
CA ARG A 65 -0.91 -8.54 -4.78
C ARG A 65 -0.49 -7.94 -3.43
N VAL A 66 -1.44 -7.43 -2.66
CA VAL A 66 -1.20 -6.90 -1.31
C VAL A 66 -0.78 -8.03 -0.36
N GLN A 67 -1.45 -9.19 -0.40
CA GLN A 67 -1.04 -10.34 0.40
C GLN A 67 0.38 -10.80 0.06
N LYS A 68 0.69 -10.99 -1.22
CA LYS A 68 2.05 -11.35 -1.66
C LYS A 68 3.11 -10.34 -1.23
N TYR A 69 2.80 -9.04 -1.27
CA TYR A 69 3.71 -8.02 -0.76
C TYR A 69 3.96 -8.21 0.74
N LEU A 70 2.89 -8.34 1.53
CA LEU A 70 3.01 -8.50 2.98
C LEU A 70 3.75 -9.79 3.35
N GLU A 71 3.57 -10.88 2.60
CA GLU A 71 4.31 -12.13 2.76
C GLU A 71 5.80 -11.95 2.41
N LEU A 72 6.10 -11.31 1.27
CA LEU A 72 7.48 -11.08 0.81
C LEU A 72 8.33 -10.29 1.82
N PHE A 73 7.71 -9.38 2.57
CA PHE A 73 8.38 -8.57 3.58
C PHE A 73 8.13 -9.05 5.03
N GLU A 74 7.46 -10.19 5.22
CA GLU A 74 7.13 -10.75 6.55
C GLU A 74 6.27 -9.82 7.42
N LEU A 75 5.41 -9.00 6.80
CA LEU A 75 4.59 -7.96 7.42
C LEU A 75 3.12 -8.36 7.63
N GLY A 76 2.74 -9.60 7.30
CA GLY A 76 1.35 -10.06 7.33
C GLY A 76 0.68 -9.97 8.71
N ALA A 77 1.38 -10.36 9.78
CA ALA A 77 0.84 -10.34 11.14
C ALA A 77 0.61 -8.91 11.65
N GLU A 78 1.52 -7.98 11.33
CA GLU A 78 1.39 -6.57 11.68
C GLU A 78 0.20 -5.95 10.96
N ALA A 79 0.11 -6.13 9.63
CA ALA A 79 -0.98 -5.61 8.83
C ALA A 79 -2.36 -6.15 9.28
N ALA A 80 -2.44 -7.44 9.64
CA ALA A 80 -3.65 -8.03 10.18
C ALA A 80 -4.06 -7.39 11.52
N THR A 81 -3.11 -7.15 12.41
CA THR A 81 -3.34 -6.48 13.70
C THR A 81 -3.87 -5.07 13.51
N LEU A 82 -3.26 -4.28 12.63
CA LEU A 82 -3.68 -2.91 12.34
C LEU A 82 -5.09 -2.86 11.74
N ARG A 83 -5.41 -3.81 10.85
CA ARG A 83 -6.75 -3.94 10.26
C ARG A 83 -7.79 -4.32 11.32
N GLN A 84 -7.50 -5.29 12.19
CA GLN A 84 -8.41 -5.72 13.25
C GLN A 84 -8.73 -4.58 14.23
N LYS A 85 -7.74 -3.72 14.51
CA LYS A 85 -7.89 -2.54 15.36
C LYS A 85 -8.52 -1.35 14.64
N GLY A 86 -8.78 -1.45 13.34
CA GLY A 86 -9.38 -0.38 12.53
C GLY A 86 -8.48 0.85 12.40
N CYS A 87 -7.15 0.68 12.43
CA CYS A 87 -6.22 1.80 12.31
C CYS A 87 -6.33 2.46 10.93
N THR A 88 -6.67 3.75 10.89
CA THR A 88 -6.74 4.56 9.67
C THR A 88 -5.58 5.56 9.54
N SER A 89 -4.76 5.70 10.58
CA SER A 89 -3.60 6.61 10.61
C SER A 89 -2.34 5.96 11.21
N MET A 90 -1.16 6.42 10.81
CA MET A 90 0.11 5.97 11.41
C MET A 90 0.16 6.31 12.90
N ARG A 91 -0.49 7.40 13.32
CA ARG A 91 -0.62 7.75 14.74
C ARG A 91 -1.36 6.66 15.53
N GLN A 92 -2.44 6.10 14.98
CA GLN A 92 -3.15 4.99 15.63
C GLN A 92 -2.33 3.71 15.59
N ALA A 93 -1.66 3.42 14.46
CA ALA A 93 -0.84 2.23 14.31
C ALA A 93 0.31 2.17 15.34
N ARG A 94 0.98 3.30 15.60
CA ARG A 94 2.07 3.38 16.61
C ARG A 94 1.63 3.12 18.04
N GLY A 95 0.37 3.40 18.39
CA GLY A 95 -0.18 3.08 19.71
C GLY A 95 -0.75 1.66 19.81
N ALA A 96 -0.79 0.94 18.68
CA ALA A 96 -1.37 -0.38 18.55
C ALA A 96 -0.33 -1.51 18.46
N LEU A 97 0.95 -1.18 18.31
CA LEU A 97 2.08 -2.11 18.34
C LEU A 97 2.80 -1.99 19.68
#